data_AF-A0AAD5QZQ7-F1
#
_entry.id   AF-A0AAD5QZQ7-F1
#
_cell.length_a   1.000
_cell.length_b   1.000
_cell.length_c   1.000
_cell.angle_alpha   90.00
_cell.angle_beta   90.00
_cell.angle_gamma   90.00
#
_symmetry.space_group_name_H-M   'P 1'
#
loop_
_entity.id
_entity.type
_entity.pdbx_description
1 polymer ?
#
loop_
_entity_poly.entity_id
_entity_poly.type
_entity_poly.pdbx_seq_one_letter_code
_entity_poly.pdbx_strand_id
1 'polypeptide(L)' 'MDARQTMCNDADPKKVTIRPVPDNFTSISGTLMTTNIIMANWSRSVWQDVVSRAVRMLALGPFRSNFFSATGTVGGN' A
#
# COMPACT_ATOMS: atom_id res chain seq x y z
N MET A 1 -30.01 -17.10 -33.20
CA MET A 1 -28.56 -17.08 -32.93
C MET A 1 -28.29 -15.82 -32.12
N ASP A 2 -28.03 -15.97 -30.82
CA ASP A 2 -27.98 -14.85 -29.86
C ASP A 2 -26.74 -13.99 -30.03
N ALA A 3 -26.95 -12.69 -30.29
CA ALA A 3 -25.91 -11.67 -30.50
C ALA A 3 -25.02 -11.40 -29.25
N ARG A 4 -25.24 -12.12 -28.14
CA ARG A 4 -24.44 -12.01 -26.92
C ARG A 4 -23.15 -12.83 -26.94
N GLN A 5 -23.07 -13.85 -27.79
CA GLN A 5 -21.87 -14.70 -27.86
C GLN A 5 -20.78 -14.12 -28.77
N THR A 6 -21.09 -13.12 -29.60
CA THR A 6 -20.13 -12.58 -30.58
C THR A 6 -19.12 -11.63 -29.95
N MET A 7 -19.42 -11.00 -28.80
CA MET A 7 -18.51 -10.01 -28.17
C MET A 7 -17.30 -10.62 -27.43
N CYS A 8 -17.25 -11.94 -27.21
CA CYS A 8 -16.10 -12.60 -26.56
C CYS A 8 -15.17 -13.32 -27.55
N ASN A 9 -15.54 -13.42 -28.83
CA ASN A 9 -14.80 -14.22 -29.81
C ASN A 9 -14.02 -13.39 -30.84
N ASP A 10 -14.28 -12.08 -30.94
CA ASP A 10 -13.51 -11.16 -31.79
C ASP A 10 -12.28 -10.57 -31.09
N ALA A 11 -11.66 -11.35 -30.20
CA ALA A 11 -10.33 -11.01 -29.70
C ALA A 11 -9.32 -11.14 -30.85
N ASP A 12 -9.11 -10.04 -31.58
CA ASP A 12 -7.86 -9.83 -32.32
C ASP A 12 -6.72 -10.15 -31.33
N PRO A 13 -5.87 -11.15 -31.59
CA PRO A 13 -4.72 -11.51 -30.77
C PRO A 13 -3.61 -10.47 -30.85
N LYS A 14 -3.90 -9.22 -31.27
CA LYS A 14 -3.20 -8.01 -30.83
C LYS A 14 -3.30 -7.87 -29.31
N LYS A 15 -2.66 -8.82 -28.64
CA LYS A 15 -1.75 -8.66 -27.53
C LYS A 15 -2.05 -7.34 -26.84
N VAL A 16 -3.07 -7.38 -25.98
CA VAL A 16 -3.13 -6.45 -24.86
C VAL A 16 -1.80 -6.67 -24.17
N THR A 17 -0.83 -5.85 -24.53
CA THR A 17 0.49 -5.90 -23.95
C THR A 17 0.26 -5.27 -22.61
N ILE A 18 -0.13 -6.11 -21.64
CA ILE A 18 -0.27 -5.74 -20.25
C ILE A 18 1.13 -5.31 -19.83
N ARG A 19 1.37 -4.01 -19.93
CA ARG A 19 2.61 -3.41 -19.45
C ARG A 19 2.59 -3.54 -17.93
N PRO A 20 3.72 -3.88 -17.30
CA PRO A 20 3.82 -3.83 -15.85
C PRO A 20 3.33 -2.48 -15.34
N VAL A 21 2.53 -2.49 -14.28
CA VAL A 21 2.11 -1.26 -13.61
C VAL A 21 3.37 -0.62 -13.02
N PRO A 22 3.66 0.66 -13.34
CA PRO A 22 4.83 1.34 -12.76
C PRO A 22 4.75 1.41 -11.23
N ASP A 23 5.89 1.27 -10.56
CA ASP A 23 5.97 1.14 -9.09
C ASP A 23 5.38 2.34 -8.31
N ASN A 24 5.35 3.52 -8.93
CA ASN A 24 4.76 4.71 -8.34
C ASN A 24 3.23 4.62 -8.19
N PHE A 25 2.56 3.71 -8.90
CA PHE A 25 1.12 3.45 -8.74
C PHE A 25 0.83 2.31 -7.76
N THR A 26 1.83 1.55 -7.33
CA THR A 26 1.70 0.44 -6.37
C THR A 26 2.21 0.80 -4.98
N SER A 27 2.72 2.03 -4.81
CA SER A 27 3.31 2.52 -3.56
C SER A 27 2.50 3.67 -2.98
N ILE A 28 2.26 3.62 -1.66
CA ILE A 28 1.67 4.72 -0.89
C ILE A 28 2.70 5.16 0.15
N SER A 29 2.95 6.47 0.24
CA SER A 29 3.85 7.06 1.23
C SER A 29 3.22 8.30 1.85
N GLY A 30 3.66 8.65 3.07
CA GLY A 30 3.17 9.81 3.78
C GLY A 30 3.87 10.01 5.12
N THR A 31 3.63 11.17 5.73
CA THR A 31 4.17 11.54 7.04
C THR A 31 3.01 11.73 8.01
N LEU A 32 3.11 11.11 9.19
CA LEU A 32 2.13 11.30 10.27
C LEU A 32 2.71 12.29 11.28
N MET A 33 1.97 13.35 11.58
CA MET A 33 2.33 14.32 12.61
C MET A 33 1.30 14.24 13.75
N THR A 34 1.78 14.34 14.99
CA THR A 34 0.90 14.45 16.15
C THR A 34 0.81 15.89 16.63
N THR A 35 -0.37 16.31 17.06
CA THR A 35 -0.58 17.55 17.82
C THR A 35 -0.75 17.28 19.32
N ASN A 36 -0.82 16.01 19.71
CA ASN A 36 -0.95 15.63 21.11
C ASN A 36 0.40 15.82 21.83
N ILE A 37 0.42 16.74 22.81
CA ILE A 37 1.65 17.11 23.51
C ILE A 37 2.27 15.96 24.30
N ILE A 38 1.47 15.02 24.80
CA ILE A 38 1.99 13.84 25.51
C ILE A 38 2.76 12.96 24.52
N MET A 39 2.16 12.67 23.37
CA MET A 39 2.79 11.85 22.32
C MET A 39 4.00 12.56 21.70
N ALA A 40 3.96 13.88 21.55
CA ALA A 40 5.10 14.65 21.04
C ALA A 40 6.33 14.55 21.95
N ASN A 41 6.12 14.38 23.26
CA ASN A 41 7.19 14.19 24.24
C ASN A 41 7.64 12.73 24.41
N TRP A 42 7.02 11.78 23.69
CA TRP A 42 7.50 10.39 23.74
C TRP A 42 8.90 10.27 23.16
N SER A 43 9.69 9.37 23.76
CA SER A 43 11.01 9.05 23.23
C SER A 43 10.90 8.46 21.82
N ARG A 44 11.98 8.58 21.05
CA ARG A 44 12.05 7.99 19.71
C ARG A 44 11.82 6.46 19.73
N SER A 45 12.23 5.78 20.80
CA SER A 45 11.99 4.34 20.97
C SER A 45 10.50 4.02 21.11
N VAL A 46 9.76 4.77 21.94
CA VAL A 46 8.31 4.58 22.11
C VAL A 46 7.58 4.84 20.79
N TRP A 47 7.96 5.89 20.07
CA TRP A 47 7.42 6.13 18.73
C TRP A 47 7.74 5.00 17.76
N GLN A 48 8.96 4.47 17.81
CA GLN A 48 9.37 3.39 16.93
C GLN A 48 8.59 2.11 17.20
N ASP A 49 8.21 1.83 18.45
CA ASP A 49 7.34 0.69 18.79
C ASP A 49 5.95 0.84 18.16
N VAL A 50 5.36 2.05 18.20
CA VAL A 50 4.07 2.35 17.57
C VAL A 50 4.16 2.18 16.05
N VAL A 51 5.19 2.76 15.42
CA VAL A 51 5.43 2.64 13.97
C VAL A 51 5.64 1.18 13.57
N SER A 52 6.42 0.42 14.34
CA SER A 52 6.68 -1.00 14.06
C SER A 52 5.41 -1.84 14.16
N ARG A 53 4.52 -1.52 15.11
CA ARG A 53 3.21 -2.16 15.20
C ARG A 53 2.34 -1.83 13.99
N ALA A 54 2.32 -0.58 13.53
CA ALA A 54 1.57 -0.19 12.33
C ALA A 54 2.10 -0.93 11.08
N VAL A 55 3.42 -0.95 10.88
CA VAL A 55 4.07 -1.69 9.79
C VAL A 55 3.72 -3.19 9.83
N ARG A 56 3.75 -3.79 11.02
CA ARG A 56 3.36 -5.21 11.19
C ARG A 56 1.90 -5.44 10.83
N MET A 57 0.98 -4.55 11.22
CA MET A 57 -0.44 -4.66 10.87
C MET A 57 -0.67 -4.56 9.35
N LEU A 58 0.14 -3.74 8.67
CA LEU A 58 0.11 -3.58 7.22
C LEU A 58 0.66 -4.81 6.49
N ALA A 59 1.89 -5.23 6.81
CA ALA A 59 2.59 -6.27 6.05
C ALA A 59 2.20 -7.70 6.45
N LEU A 60 1.90 -7.94 7.72
CA LEU A 60 1.69 -9.29 8.28
C LEU A 60 0.32 -9.47 8.94
N GLY A 61 -0.39 -8.38 9.18
CA GLY A 61 -1.64 -8.36 9.90
C GLY A 61 -2.87 -8.38 8.98
N PRO A 62 -4.01 -7.84 9.47
CA PRO A 62 -5.29 -7.85 8.75
C PRO A 62 -5.25 -7.19 7.37
N PHE A 63 -4.27 -6.33 7.10
CA PHE A 63 -4.16 -5.61 5.83
C PHE A 63 -3.18 -6.25 4.83
N ARG A 64 -2.61 -7.43 5.15
CA ARG A 64 -1.63 -8.13 4.30
C ARG A 64 -2.12 -8.42 2.87
N SER A 65 -3.41 -8.60 2.67
CA SER A 65 -3.99 -8.80 1.33
C SER A 65 -3.89 -7.55 0.45
N ASN A 66 -3.74 -6.37 1.04
CA ASN A 66 -3.68 -5.07 0.35
C ASN A 66 -2.24 -4.54 0.27
N PHE A 67 -1.40 -4.87 1.26
CA PHE A 67 -0.02 -4.39 1.34
C PHE A 67 0.95 -5.58 1.38
N PHE A 68 1.69 -5.77 0.30
CA PHE A 68 2.72 -6.81 0.22
C PHE A 68 3.92 -6.51 1.14
N SER A 69 4.28 -5.23 1.26
CA SER A 69 5.35 -4.78 2.14
C SER A 69 4.99 -3.42 2.75
N ALA A 70 5.59 -3.11 3.90
CA ALA A 70 5.46 -1.82 4.55
C ALA A 70 6.77 -1.51 5.30
N THR A 71 7.13 -0.24 5.34
CA THR A 71 8.28 0.27 6.08
C THR A 71 7.91 1.58 6.75
N GLY A 72 8.49 1.88 7.91
CA GLY A 72 8.22 3.12 8.62
C GLY A 72 9.36 3.44 9.58
N THR A 73 9.67 4.72 9.70
CA THR A 73 10.76 5.22 10.54
C THR A 73 10.30 6.45 11.30
N VAL A 74 10.83 6.65 12.50
CA VAL A 74 10.63 7.90 13.25
C VAL A 74 11.66 8.92 12.80
N GLY A 75 11.21 9.99 12.14
CA GLY A 75 12.04 11.15 11.82
C GLY A 75 12.34 12.00 13.05
N GLY A 76 13.46 12.71 13.04
CA GLY A 76 13.70 13.85 13.94
C GLY A 76 13.29 15.14 13.24
N ASN A 77 12.86 16.14 14.02
CA ASN A 77 12.81 17.53 13.54
C ASN A 77 14.23 18.09 13.46
#